data_AF-A0A353VQ75-F1
#
_entry.id   AF-A0A353VQ75-F1
#
_cell.length_a   1.000
_cell.length_b   1.000
_cell.length_c   1.000
_cell.angle_alpha   90.00
_cell.angle_beta   90.00
_cell.angle_gamma   90.00
#
_symmetry.space_group_name_H-M   'P 1'
#
loop_
_entity.id
_entity.type
_entity.pdbx_description
1 polymer ?
#
loop_
_entity_poly.entity_id
_entity_poly.type
_entity_poly.pdbx_seq_one_letter_code
_entity_poly.pdbx_strand_id
1 'polypeptide(L)'
;ESIEYDAKDPDGKTVGPVINVLGADLMDGTPIYDIKPYVTYADSHPDASSGFVDDKEWKPLMVVFDPAEVTVQGWAKADVQALREVLAQDPRPRYQNDPDKVYGMIFNDMDVRFKVSEDVLTVVEIKSLNRKDKQNER
;
A
#
# COMPACT_ATOMS: atom_id res chain seq x y z
N GLU A 1 4.14 20.65 -6.98
CA GLU A 1 5.25 20.90 -6.04
C GLU A 1 5.45 22.41 -5.95
N SER A 2 5.54 22.93 -4.74
CA SER A 2 5.66 24.37 -4.47
C SER A 2 6.65 24.61 -3.34
N ILE A 3 7.30 25.78 -3.38
CA ILE A 3 8.11 26.29 -2.28
C ILE A 3 7.33 27.43 -1.62
N GLU A 4 7.16 27.35 -0.30
CA GLU A 4 6.55 28.39 0.52
C GLU A 4 7.65 29.11 1.30
N TYR A 5 7.89 30.38 0.98
CA TYR A 5 8.99 31.15 1.57
C TYR A 5 8.66 31.74 2.95
N ASP A 6 7.38 31.90 3.28
CA ASP A 6 6.88 32.52 4.52
C ASP A 6 6.07 31.52 5.38
N ALA A 7 6.47 30.26 5.38
CA ALA A 7 5.75 29.22 6.10
C ALA A 7 5.78 29.45 7.62
N LYS A 8 4.70 29.06 8.29
CA LYS A 8 4.53 29.18 9.74
C LYS A 8 4.22 27.83 10.38
N ASP A 9 4.76 27.59 11.57
CA ASP A 9 4.38 26.43 12.40
C ASP A 9 2.95 26.60 12.97
N PRO A 10 2.38 25.55 13.63
CA PRO A 10 1.07 25.64 14.27
C PRO A 10 0.95 26.74 15.34
N ASP A 11 2.07 27.22 15.90
CA ASP A 11 2.14 28.31 16.88
C ASP A 11 2.30 29.69 16.20
N GLY A 12 2.32 29.74 14.86
CA GLY A 12 2.41 30.96 14.07
C GLY A 12 3.82 31.53 13.90
N LYS A 13 4.87 30.80 14.28
CA LYS A 13 6.27 31.22 14.09
C LYS A 13 6.76 30.87 12.70
N THR A 14 7.56 31.76 12.11
CA THR A 14 8.21 31.52 10.82
C THR A 14 9.18 30.34 10.92
N VAL A 15 8.99 29.31 10.09
CA VAL A 15 9.84 28.10 10.05
C VAL A 15 10.86 28.09 8.91
N GLY A 16 10.91 29.16 8.12
CA GLY A 16 11.74 29.25 6.93
C GLY A 16 11.07 28.65 5.69
N PRO A 17 11.82 28.46 4.59
CA PRO A 17 11.27 27.90 3.36
C PRO A 17 10.78 26.45 3.56
N VAL A 18 9.55 26.17 3.12
CA VAL A 18 8.95 24.84 3.12
C VAL A 18 8.83 24.32 1.69
N ILE A 19 9.20 23.06 1.48
CA ILE A 19 9.08 22.37 0.19
C ILE A 19 8.01 21.28 0.33
N ASN A 20 6.93 21.40 -0.43
CA ASN A 20 5.86 20.41 -0.47
C ASN A 20 6.15 19.36 -1.55
N VAL A 21 6.46 18.13 -1.14
CA VAL A 21 6.74 16.99 -2.02
C VAL A 21 5.60 15.96 -1.97
N LEU A 22 5.40 15.22 -3.05
CA LEU A 22 4.43 14.13 -3.15
C LEU A 22 5.16 12.79 -3.37
N GLY A 23 4.60 11.70 -2.84
CA GLY A 23 5.12 10.35 -3.08
C GLY A 23 6.45 10.04 -2.38
N ALA A 24 6.86 10.83 -1.39
CA ALA A 24 8.02 10.52 -0.57
C ALA A 24 7.74 9.31 0.34
N ASP A 25 8.64 8.33 0.33
CA ASP A 25 8.60 7.18 1.22
C ASP A 25 9.51 7.43 2.44
N LEU A 26 9.04 8.33 3.33
CA LEU A 26 9.77 8.75 4.53
C LEU A 26 8.83 8.72 5.74
N MET A 27 9.32 8.24 6.88
CA MET A 27 8.61 8.36 8.15
C MET A 27 8.60 9.82 8.62
N ASP A 28 7.59 10.20 9.39
CA ASP A 28 7.54 11.54 9.99
C ASP A 28 8.76 11.80 10.90
N GLY A 29 9.29 13.02 10.83
CA GLY A 29 10.50 13.43 11.54
C GLY A 29 11.82 12.88 10.98
N THR A 30 11.82 12.20 9.82
CA THR A 30 13.07 11.75 9.19
C THR A 30 13.96 12.96 8.85
N PRO A 31 15.19 13.05 9.40
CA PRO A 31 16.05 14.22 9.17
C PRO A 31 16.55 14.28 7.73
N ILE A 32 16.43 15.45 7.10
CA ILE A 32 16.96 15.73 5.75
C ILE A 32 18.30 16.44 5.88
N TYR A 33 19.35 15.86 5.29
CA TYR A 33 20.71 16.41 5.37
C TYR A 33 21.09 17.28 4.16
N ASP A 34 20.58 16.96 2.98
CA ASP A 34 20.93 17.63 1.73
C ASP A 34 19.79 17.52 0.72
N ILE A 35 19.68 18.50 -0.18
CA ILE A 35 18.68 18.54 -1.24
C ILE A 35 19.43 18.80 -2.55
N LYS A 36 19.33 17.87 -3.50
CA LYS A 36 19.97 17.96 -4.82
C LYS A 36 18.93 17.91 -5.93
N PRO A 37 19.12 18.65 -7.04
CA PRO A 37 18.29 18.46 -8.21
C PRO A 37 18.55 17.08 -8.81
N TYR A 38 17.50 16.41 -9.27
CA TYR A 38 17.65 15.21 -10.08
C TYR A 38 18.05 15.60 -11.51
N VAL A 39 19.23 15.19 -11.94
CA VAL A 39 19.81 15.53 -13.23
C VAL A 39 19.93 14.26 -14.07
N THR A 40 19.11 14.16 -15.13
CA THR A 40 18.93 12.93 -15.91
C THR A 40 20.23 12.32 -16.44
N TYR A 41 21.20 13.11 -16.89
CA TYR A 41 22.45 12.57 -17.45
C TYR A 41 23.40 11.96 -16.40
N ALA A 42 23.26 12.33 -15.12
CA ALA A 42 24.14 11.89 -14.04
C ALA A 42 23.45 10.89 -13.11
N ASP A 43 22.17 11.10 -12.85
CA ASP A 43 21.41 10.33 -11.85
C ASP A 43 20.58 9.20 -12.47
N SER A 44 20.20 9.32 -13.75
CA SER A 44 19.40 8.27 -14.41
C SER A 44 20.28 7.11 -14.86
N HIS A 45 19.88 5.91 -14.44
CA HIS A 45 20.51 4.65 -14.83
C HIS A 45 19.45 3.73 -15.44
N PRO A 46 19.01 3.96 -16.70
CA PRO A 46 17.92 3.20 -17.32
C PRO A 46 18.23 1.71 -17.46
N ASP A 47 19.51 1.36 -17.57
CA ASP A 47 19.99 -0.02 -17.72
C ASP A 47 20.27 -0.71 -16.36
N ALA A 48 19.82 -0.13 -15.24
CA ALA A 48 19.95 -0.76 -13.94
C ALA A 48 19.18 -2.08 -13.89
N SER A 49 19.89 -3.17 -13.62
CA SER A 49 19.31 -4.52 -13.47
C SER A 49 18.87 -4.76 -12.02
N SER A 50 17.70 -5.35 -11.81
CA SER A 50 17.27 -5.81 -10.47
C SER A 50 17.90 -7.15 -10.09
N GLY A 51 18.64 -7.78 -11.02
CA GLY A 51 19.41 -9.01 -10.82
C GLY A 51 18.49 -10.21 -10.69
N PHE A 52 18.37 -10.76 -9.48
CA PHE A 52 17.68 -12.03 -9.21
C PHE A 52 16.16 -12.02 -9.46
N VAL A 53 15.58 -10.84 -9.71
CA VAL A 53 14.14 -10.68 -9.99
C VAL A 53 13.85 -10.35 -11.46
N ASP A 54 14.86 -10.00 -12.26
CA ASP A 54 14.65 -9.63 -13.67
C ASP A 54 14.08 -10.80 -14.49
N ASP A 55 14.49 -12.03 -14.17
CA ASP A 55 14.02 -13.26 -14.83
C ASP A 55 12.67 -13.78 -14.27
N LYS A 56 12.09 -13.12 -13.25
CA LYS A 56 10.82 -13.52 -12.65
C LYS A 56 9.71 -12.62 -13.14
N GLU A 57 8.92 -13.14 -14.08
CA GLU A 57 7.67 -12.48 -14.45
C GLU A 57 6.78 -12.27 -13.23
N TRP A 58 6.32 -11.04 -13.06
CA TRP A 58 5.27 -10.72 -12.09
C TRP A 58 3.97 -11.39 -12.52
N LYS A 59 3.42 -12.25 -11.66
CA LYS A 59 2.18 -12.98 -11.92
C LYS A 59 1.12 -12.58 -10.91
N PRO A 60 0.24 -11.61 -11.26
CA PRO A 60 -0.87 -11.26 -10.40
C PRO A 60 -1.81 -12.46 -10.20
N LEU A 61 -2.34 -12.61 -9.00
CA LEU A 61 -3.33 -13.63 -8.70
C LEU A 61 -4.69 -13.29 -9.33
N MET A 62 -5.42 -14.32 -9.75
CA MET A 62 -6.83 -14.18 -10.08
C MET A 62 -7.63 -14.00 -8.79
N VAL A 63 -8.24 -12.83 -8.61
CA VAL A 63 -9.05 -12.54 -7.42
C VAL A 63 -10.51 -12.88 -7.67
N VAL A 64 -11.04 -13.80 -6.88
CA VAL A 64 -12.46 -14.18 -6.86
C VAL A 64 -13.07 -13.85 -5.50
N PHE A 65 -14.37 -13.59 -5.50
CA PHE A 65 -15.13 -13.34 -4.29
C PHE A 65 -16.10 -14.50 -4.05
N ASP A 66 -16.27 -14.89 -2.78
CA ASP A 66 -17.27 -15.86 -2.36
C ASP A 66 -18.13 -15.24 -1.24
N PRO A 67 -19.38 -14.81 -1.51
CA PRO A 67 -20.10 -14.92 -2.78
C PRO A 67 -19.56 -13.99 -3.90
N ALA A 68 -19.88 -14.32 -5.16
CA ALA A 68 -19.32 -13.66 -6.36
C ALA A 68 -19.58 -12.15 -6.47
N GLU A 69 -20.65 -11.64 -5.83
CA GLU A 69 -20.93 -10.22 -5.73
C GLU A 69 -20.61 -9.70 -4.33
N VAL A 70 -19.70 -8.73 -4.26
CA VAL A 70 -19.38 -8.02 -3.02
C VAL A 70 -20.05 -6.66 -3.03
N THR A 71 -20.89 -6.43 -2.03
CA THR A 71 -21.42 -5.12 -1.69
C THR A 71 -21.00 -4.80 -0.26
N VAL A 72 -20.12 -3.82 -0.11
CA VAL A 72 -19.75 -3.25 1.19
C VAL A 72 -20.46 -1.90 1.31
N GLN A 73 -21.17 -1.70 2.42
CA GLN A 73 -21.89 -0.45 2.64
C GLN A 73 -20.92 0.74 2.65
N GLY A 74 -21.19 1.74 1.81
CA GLY A 74 -20.35 2.94 1.67
C GLY A 74 -19.25 2.83 0.63
N TRP A 75 -19.03 1.66 0.03
CA TRP A 75 -18.07 1.50 -1.06
C TRP A 75 -18.72 1.80 -2.41
N ALA A 76 -17.97 2.51 -3.26
CA ALA A 76 -18.22 2.63 -4.68
C ALA A 76 -17.62 1.43 -5.43
N LYS A 77 -17.97 1.30 -6.72
CA LYS A 77 -17.35 0.29 -7.60
C LYS A 77 -15.83 0.43 -7.68
N ALA A 78 -15.33 1.65 -7.57
CA ALA A 78 -13.89 1.94 -7.58
C ALA A 78 -13.18 1.34 -6.36
N ASP A 79 -13.80 1.31 -5.19
CA ASP A 79 -13.21 0.71 -3.98
C ASP A 79 -13.07 -0.81 -4.12
N VAL A 80 -14.09 -1.46 -4.68
CA VAL A 80 -14.05 -2.90 -4.97
C VAL A 80 -12.97 -3.23 -6.00
N GLN A 81 -12.82 -2.39 -7.03
CA GLN A 81 -11.77 -2.54 -8.03
C GLN A 81 -10.37 -2.34 -7.43
N ALA A 82 -10.19 -1.31 -6.59
CA ALA A 82 -8.94 -1.06 -5.88
C ALA A 82 -8.57 -2.23 -4.94
N LEU A 83 -9.54 -2.77 -4.20
CA LEU A 83 -9.32 -3.97 -3.39
C LEU A 83 -8.85 -5.14 -4.26
N ARG A 84 -9.47 -5.33 -5.43
CA ARG A 84 -9.11 -6.41 -6.36
C ARG A 84 -7.67 -6.28 -6.85
N GLU A 85 -7.25 -5.07 -7.21
CA GLU A 85 -5.88 -4.79 -7.69
C GLU A 85 -4.84 -5.02 -6.61
N VAL A 86 -5.13 -4.62 -5.37
CA VAL A 86 -4.29 -4.86 -4.20
C VAL A 86 -4.16 -6.35 -3.91
N LEU A 87 -5.28 -7.08 -3.86
CA LEU A 87 -5.28 -8.52 -3.62
C LEU A 87 -4.56 -9.31 -4.73
N ALA A 88 -4.65 -8.84 -5.98
CA ALA A 88 -3.94 -9.45 -7.10
C ALA A 88 -2.41 -9.37 -6.95
N GLN A 89 -1.88 -8.47 -6.11
CA GLN A 89 -0.44 -8.39 -5.83
C GLN A 89 0.06 -9.45 -4.84
N ASP A 90 -0.78 -10.39 -4.43
CA ASP A 90 -0.50 -11.43 -3.43
C ASP A 90 0.02 -10.87 -2.09
N PRO A 91 -0.88 -10.35 -1.24
CA PRO A 91 -0.51 -9.79 0.06
C PRO A 91 -0.13 -10.85 1.11
N ARG A 92 -0.06 -12.14 0.76
CA ARG A 92 0.37 -13.17 1.70
C ARG A 92 1.87 -13.03 2.00
N PRO A 93 2.31 -13.40 3.21
CA PRO A 93 3.74 -13.57 3.46
C PRO A 93 4.31 -14.65 2.52
N ARG A 94 5.35 -14.30 1.75
CA ARG A 94 5.93 -15.14 0.68
C ARG A 94 6.38 -16.54 1.09
N TYR A 95 6.55 -16.80 2.38
CA TYR A 95 6.97 -18.09 2.93
C TYR A 95 5.79 -19.01 3.28
N GLN A 96 4.54 -18.60 3.04
CA GLN A 96 3.34 -19.37 3.37
C GLN A 96 2.58 -19.75 2.10
N ASN A 97 2.36 -21.06 1.91
CA ASN A 97 1.67 -21.63 0.75
C ASN A 97 0.61 -22.66 1.18
N ASP A 98 0.03 -22.50 2.36
CA ASP A 98 -1.05 -23.36 2.85
C ASP A 98 -2.39 -22.91 2.22
N PRO A 99 -3.04 -23.75 1.39
CA PRO A 99 -4.29 -23.40 0.70
C PRO A 99 -5.49 -23.31 1.64
N ASP A 100 -5.44 -23.97 2.79
CA ASP A 100 -6.53 -23.96 3.77
C ASP A 100 -6.45 -22.77 4.73
N LYS A 101 -5.28 -22.14 4.82
CA LYS A 101 -5.03 -21.01 5.69
C LYS A 101 -5.78 -19.76 5.21
N VAL A 102 -6.47 -19.14 6.16
CA VAL A 102 -7.12 -17.83 5.98
C VAL A 102 -6.16 -16.74 6.42
N TYR A 103 -5.85 -15.84 5.48
CA TYR A 103 -5.07 -14.63 5.70
C TYR A 103 -6.03 -13.46 5.95
N GLY A 104 -5.52 -12.39 6.57
CA GLY A 104 -6.28 -11.17 6.81
C GLY A 104 -5.45 -9.93 6.49
N MET A 105 -6.08 -8.94 5.88
CA MET A 105 -5.49 -7.62 5.70
C MET A 105 -6.53 -6.52 5.89
N ILE A 106 -6.06 -5.33 6.28
CA ILE A 106 -6.93 -4.17 6.42
C ILE A 106 -7.00 -3.41 5.08
N PHE A 107 -8.21 -3.09 4.64
CA PHE A 107 -8.46 -2.23 3.49
C PHE A 107 -9.70 -1.37 3.74
N ASN A 108 -9.59 -0.04 3.61
CA ASN A 108 -10.69 0.92 3.86
C ASN A 108 -11.47 0.63 5.16
N ASP A 109 -10.76 0.49 6.29
CA ASP A 109 -11.32 0.17 7.63
C ASP A 109 -12.07 -1.18 7.73
N MET A 110 -11.89 -2.06 6.76
CA MET A 110 -12.44 -3.42 6.75
C MET A 110 -11.32 -4.44 6.93
N ASP A 111 -11.60 -5.49 7.70
CA ASP A 111 -10.82 -6.73 7.76
C ASP A 111 -11.24 -7.64 6.60
N VAL A 112 -10.36 -7.77 5.61
CA VAL A 112 -10.56 -8.61 4.42
C VAL A 112 -9.86 -9.94 4.65
N ARG A 113 -10.65 -11.01 4.71
CA ARG A 113 -10.17 -12.38 4.88
C ARG A 113 -10.19 -13.13 3.56
N PHE A 114 -9.10 -13.82 3.26
CA PHE A 114 -8.95 -14.51 1.99
C PHE A 114 -8.10 -15.78 2.13
N LYS A 115 -8.30 -16.70 1.20
CA LYS A 115 -7.47 -17.89 0.98
C LYS A 115 -6.80 -17.79 -0.36
N VAL A 116 -5.71 -18.52 -0.55
CA VAL A 116 -5.07 -18.60 -1.87
C VAL A 116 -4.68 -20.04 -2.15
N SER A 117 -5.14 -20.55 -3.29
CA SER A 117 -4.79 -21.86 -3.82
C SER A 117 -4.22 -21.65 -5.21
N GLU A 118 -2.98 -22.10 -5.42
CA GLU A 118 -2.23 -21.85 -6.66
C GLU A 118 -2.23 -20.34 -7.02
N ASP A 119 -2.79 -19.99 -8.18
CA ASP A 119 -2.85 -18.63 -8.70
C ASP A 119 -4.20 -17.92 -8.40
N VAL A 120 -5.05 -18.50 -7.55
CA VAL A 120 -6.39 -17.97 -7.25
C VAL A 120 -6.49 -17.52 -5.80
N LEU A 121 -6.76 -16.23 -5.60
CA LEU A 121 -7.12 -15.65 -4.30
C LEU A 121 -8.63 -15.57 -4.17
N THR A 122 -9.18 -16.26 -3.17
CA THR A 122 -10.62 -16.23 -2.85
C THR A 122 -10.84 -15.41 -1.61
N VAL A 123 -11.54 -14.28 -1.75
CA VAL A 123 -12.04 -13.51 -0.62
C VAL A 123 -13.20 -14.27 0.00
N VAL A 124 -13.05 -14.65 1.27
CA VAL A 124 -14.03 -15.45 2.01
C VAL A 124 -14.87 -14.62 2.97
N GLU A 125 -14.38 -13.45 3.39
CA GLU A 125 -15.11 -12.59 4.32
C GLU A 125 -14.57 -11.15 4.29
N ILE A 126 -15.47 -10.17 4.42
CA ILE A 126 -15.14 -8.76 4.62
C ILE A 126 -15.96 -8.25 5.81
N LYS A 127 -15.28 -7.82 6.88
CA LYS A 127 -15.93 -7.35 8.12
C LYS A 127 -15.45 -5.97 8.50
N SER A 128 -16.33 -5.16 9.08
CA SER A 128 -15.90 -3.90 9.68
C SER A 128 -15.04 -4.18 10.91
N LEU A 129 -13.96 -3.43 11.07
CA LEU A 129 -13.14 -3.45 12.27
C LEU A 129 -13.97 -2.96 13.46
N ASN A 130 -14.37 -3.86 14.35
CA ASN A 130 -14.97 -3.46 15.61
C ASN A 130 -13.91 -2.75 16.46
N ARG A 131 -14.22 -1.55 16.97
CA ARG A 131 -13.32 -0.73 17.82
C ARG A 131 -12.81 -1.43 19.10
N LYS A 132 -13.22 -2.66 19.40
CA LYS A 132 -12.78 -3.43 20.57
C LYS A 132 -11.52 -4.29 20.32
N ASP A 133 -11.09 -4.50 19.08
CA ASP A 133 -9.93 -5.36 18.79
C ASP A 133 -8.57 -4.64 18.88
N LYS A 134 -8.57 -3.30 19.04
CA LYS A 134 -7.34 -2.50 19.21
C LYS A 134 -6.66 -2.63 20.59
N GLN A 135 -7.21 -3.41 21.51
CA GLN A 135 -6.72 -3.47 22.91
C GLN A 135 -5.91 -4.73 23.24
N ASN A 136 -5.80 -5.70 22.33
CA ASN A 136 -5.15 -7.00 22.60
C ASN A 136 -3.77 -7.21 21.95
N GLU A 137 -3.14 -6.18 21.36
CA GLU A 137 -1.79 -6.27 20.79
C GLU A 137 -0.80 -5.25 21.39
N ARG A 138 -0.79 -5.12 22.72
CA ARG A 138 0.33 -4.52 23.47
C ARG A 138 0.98 -5.55 24.38
#